data_AF-A0A964ZGM2-F1
#
_entry.id   AF-A0A964ZGM2-F1
#
_cell.length_a   1.000
_cell.length_b   1.000
_cell.length_c   1.000
_cell.angle_alpha   90.00
_cell.angle_beta   90.00
_cell.angle_gamma   90.00
#
_symmetry.space_group_name_H-M   'P 1'
#
loop_
_entity.id
_entity.type
_entity.pdbx_description
1 polymer ?
#
loop_
_entity_poly.entity_id
_entity_poly.type
_entity_poly.pdbx_seq_one_letter_code
_entity_poly.pdbx_strand_id
1 'polypeptide(L)'
;AMKPTQVGAMPAALISNLSPQQVGALPATAMAGMKAEQVSALPPEAMATMKPAQVGALKPAAVASLSADQVGALPAAAFGAMKPTQVGAMPAALISNLSPQQVGALPATAMVGMKAEQVSALPSEAMAALKPKQVAELKPATAAGFSNEKLAALTPEQTKALKPAFVNALTPEQKAALNS
;
A
#
# COMPACT_ATOMS: atom_id res chain seq x y z
N ALA A 1 3.61 12.49 26.42
CA ALA A 1 3.42 11.62 25.23
C ALA A 1 4.59 10.64 25.13
N MET A 2 4.33 9.36 24.82
CA MET A 2 5.39 8.38 24.58
C MET A 2 6.27 8.81 23.39
N LYS A 3 7.59 8.80 23.55
CA LYS A 3 8.55 9.15 22.50
C LYS A 3 8.78 7.96 21.55
N PRO A 4 9.07 8.19 20.25
CA PRO A 4 9.40 7.12 19.30
C PRO A 4 10.51 6.18 19.80
N THR A 5 11.54 6.73 20.45
CA THR A 5 12.68 5.96 20.96
C THR A 5 12.30 5.03 22.12
N GLN A 6 11.33 5.43 22.96
CA GLN A 6 10.84 4.59 24.05
C GLN A 6 10.07 3.40 23.48
N VAL A 7 9.21 3.62 22.49
CA VAL A 7 8.46 2.54 21.83
C VAL A 7 9.41 1.57 21.14
N GLY A 8 10.39 2.06 20.38
CA GLY A 8 11.36 1.19 19.70
C GLY A 8 12.29 0.40 20.64
N ALA A 9 12.36 0.76 21.92
CA ALA A 9 13.10 0.03 22.95
C ALA A 9 12.27 -1.06 23.66
N MET A 10 10.94 -1.05 23.51
CA MET A 10 10.07 -2.05 24.13
C MET A 10 10.27 -3.43 23.48
N PRO A 11 10.27 -4.53 24.25
CA PRO A 11 10.28 -5.87 23.68
C PRO A 11 9.03 -6.11 22.82
N ALA A 12 9.14 -6.86 21.71
CA ALA A 12 8.00 -7.20 20.87
C ALA A 12 6.88 -7.93 21.65
N ALA A 13 7.26 -8.79 22.61
CA ALA A 13 6.31 -9.47 23.49
C ALA A 13 5.48 -8.54 24.38
N LEU A 14 6.01 -7.34 24.72
CA LEU A 14 5.24 -6.35 25.47
C LEU A 14 4.22 -5.65 24.56
N ILE A 15 4.60 -5.42 23.30
CA ILE A 15 3.71 -4.84 22.28
C ILE A 15 2.58 -5.80 21.91
N SER A 16 2.85 -7.10 21.79
CA SER A 16 1.82 -8.11 21.49
C SER A 16 0.78 -8.29 22.59
N ASN A 17 1.10 -7.88 23.82
CA ASN A 17 0.17 -7.95 24.96
C ASN A 17 -0.76 -6.72 25.06
N LEU A 18 -0.58 -5.70 24.22
CA LEU A 18 -1.51 -4.58 24.17
C LEU A 18 -2.83 -5.02 23.55
N SER A 19 -3.94 -4.63 24.18
CA SER A 19 -5.27 -4.81 23.59
C SER A 19 -5.39 -4.02 22.28
N PRO A 20 -6.23 -4.46 21.33
CA PRO A 20 -6.50 -3.72 20.10
C PRO A 20 -6.84 -2.24 20.35
N GLN A 21 -7.66 -1.95 21.36
CA GLN A 21 -8.06 -0.60 21.72
C GLN A 21 -6.88 0.25 22.21
N GLN A 22 -5.94 -0.34 22.95
CA GLN A 22 -4.72 0.35 23.36
C GLN A 22 -3.84 0.68 22.16
N VAL A 23 -3.71 -0.24 21.19
CA VAL A 23 -2.95 0.00 19.95
C VAL A 23 -3.61 1.11 19.12
N GLY A 24 -4.93 1.08 18.92
CA GLY A 24 -5.69 2.14 18.23
C GLY A 24 -5.69 3.50 18.94
N ALA A 25 -5.34 3.53 20.25
CA ALA A 25 -5.16 4.75 21.03
C ALA A 25 -3.72 5.31 20.99
N LEU A 26 -2.74 4.56 20.49
CA LEU A 26 -1.36 5.05 20.40
C LEU A 26 -1.27 6.27 19.47
N PRO A 27 -0.54 7.33 19.85
CA PRO A 27 -0.34 8.46 18.96
C PRO A 27 0.52 8.04 17.76
N ALA A 28 0.34 8.72 16.61
CA ALA A 28 1.15 8.47 15.41
C ALA A 28 2.68 8.58 15.69
N THR A 29 3.09 9.44 16.62
CA THR A 29 4.48 9.58 17.06
C THR A 29 5.03 8.32 17.74
N ALA A 30 4.19 7.55 18.45
CA ALA A 30 4.58 6.25 18.99
C ALA A 30 4.81 5.24 17.86
N MET A 31 3.93 5.22 16.86
CA MET A 31 4.02 4.33 15.69
C MET A 31 5.29 4.57 14.86
N ALA A 32 5.74 5.82 14.75
CA ALA A 32 7.02 6.16 14.12
C ALA A 32 8.24 5.54 14.83
N GLY A 33 8.09 5.18 16.10
CA GLY A 33 9.08 4.49 16.91
C GLY A 33 9.17 2.99 16.66
N MET A 34 8.09 2.37 16.17
CA MET A 34 7.99 0.92 16.06
C MET A 34 9.01 0.33 15.07
N LYS A 35 9.55 -0.82 15.45
CA LYS A 35 10.42 -1.67 14.63
C LYS A 35 9.61 -2.76 13.94
N ALA A 36 10.21 -3.40 12.94
CA ALA A 36 9.59 -4.45 12.16
C ALA A 36 9.08 -5.61 13.04
N GLU A 37 9.92 -6.06 13.98
CA GLU A 37 9.62 -7.18 14.87
C GLU A 37 8.48 -6.87 15.86
N GLN A 38 8.27 -5.59 16.18
CA GLN A 38 7.19 -5.16 17.04
C GLN A 38 5.86 -5.07 16.28
N VAL A 39 5.90 -4.64 15.02
CA VAL A 39 4.71 -4.57 14.16
C VAL A 39 4.28 -5.96 13.73
N SER A 40 5.21 -6.86 13.39
CA SER A 40 4.87 -8.26 13.07
C SER A 40 4.31 -9.04 14.25
N ALA A 41 4.59 -8.61 15.49
CA ALA A 41 4.04 -9.20 16.71
C ALA A 41 2.63 -8.70 17.06
N LEU A 42 2.09 -7.68 16.37
CA LEU A 42 0.73 -7.22 16.60
C LEU A 42 -0.30 -8.22 16.03
N PRO A 43 -1.36 -8.57 16.78
CA PRO A 43 -2.39 -9.44 16.24
C PRO A 43 -3.25 -8.69 15.19
N PRO A 44 -3.88 -9.37 14.21
CA PRO A 44 -4.73 -8.73 13.20
C PRO A 44 -5.85 -7.86 13.77
N GLU A 45 -6.39 -8.20 14.93
CA GLU A 45 -7.42 -7.43 15.63
C GLU A 45 -6.93 -6.03 16.02
N ALA A 46 -5.63 -5.89 16.36
CA ALA A 46 -5.04 -4.59 16.62
C ALA A 46 -4.97 -3.74 15.35
N MET A 47 -4.68 -4.36 14.20
CA MET A 47 -4.63 -3.69 12.90
C MET A 47 -6.00 -3.13 12.51
N ALA A 48 -7.09 -3.82 12.85
CA ALA A 48 -8.46 -3.36 12.61
C ALA A 48 -8.81 -2.03 13.29
N THR A 49 -8.09 -1.65 14.36
CA THR A 49 -8.30 -0.39 15.09
C THR A 49 -7.45 0.77 14.59
N MET A 50 -6.55 0.51 13.63
CA MET A 50 -5.57 1.50 13.19
C MET A 50 -6.20 2.64 12.40
N LYS A 51 -5.71 3.84 12.67
CA LYS A 51 -6.09 5.09 12.01
C LYS A 51 -5.10 5.44 10.89
N PRO A 52 -5.52 6.25 9.91
CA PRO A 52 -4.62 6.64 8.80
C PRO A 52 -3.31 7.25 9.29
N ALA A 53 -3.37 8.19 10.24
CA ALA A 53 -2.17 8.83 10.78
C ALA A 53 -1.18 7.86 11.44
N GLN A 54 -1.67 6.75 12.03
CA GLN A 54 -0.82 5.72 12.63
C GLN A 54 -0.10 4.91 11.55
N VAL A 55 -0.82 4.44 10.52
CA VAL A 55 -0.21 3.72 9.38
C VAL A 55 0.77 4.62 8.62
N GLY A 56 0.39 5.87 8.34
CA GLY A 56 1.25 6.84 7.67
C GLY A 56 2.51 7.22 8.45
N ALA A 57 2.57 6.93 9.75
CA ALA A 57 3.75 7.16 10.59
C ALA A 57 4.69 5.95 10.67
N LEU A 58 4.25 4.75 10.28
CA LEU A 58 5.10 3.56 10.28
C LEU A 58 6.31 3.72 9.35
N LYS A 59 7.45 3.17 9.76
CA LYS A 59 8.63 3.12 8.88
C LYS A 59 8.39 2.12 7.74
N PRO A 60 8.97 2.33 6.54
CA PRO A 60 8.87 1.39 5.44
C PRO A 60 9.24 -0.05 5.80
N ALA A 61 10.28 -0.27 6.61
CA ALA A 61 10.69 -1.59 7.08
C ALA A 61 9.62 -2.28 7.94
N ALA A 62 8.85 -1.52 8.72
CA ALA A 62 7.77 -2.05 9.54
C ALA A 62 6.51 -2.35 8.72
N VAL A 63 6.27 -1.59 7.64
CA VAL A 63 5.22 -1.91 6.66
C VAL A 63 5.58 -3.18 5.89
N ALA A 64 6.85 -3.34 5.52
CA ALA A 64 7.34 -4.52 4.81
C ALA A 64 7.28 -5.82 5.63
N SER A 65 7.27 -5.73 6.96
CA SER A 65 7.20 -6.88 7.87
C SER A 65 5.78 -7.33 8.22
N LEU A 66 4.75 -6.67 7.67
CA LEU A 66 3.37 -7.07 7.88
C LEU A 66 3.09 -8.44 7.26
N SER A 67 2.23 -9.23 7.90
CA SER A 67 1.66 -10.44 7.31
C SER A 67 0.45 -10.13 6.42
N ALA A 68 0.05 -11.10 5.59
CA ALA A 68 -1.15 -10.98 4.76
C ALA A 68 -2.42 -10.77 5.62
N ASP A 69 -2.54 -11.47 6.75
CA ASP A 69 -3.67 -11.34 7.69
C ASP A 69 -3.71 -9.94 8.32
N GLN A 70 -2.55 -9.39 8.71
CA GLN A 70 -2.46 -8.04 9.25
C GLN A 70 -2.86 -6.98 8.21
N VAL A 71 -2.42 -7.14 6.96
CA VAL A 71 -2.80 -6.25 5.85
C VAL A 71 -4.29 -6.37 5.54
N GLY A 72 -4.84 -7.59 5.55
CA GLY A 72 -6.27 -7.84 5.33
C GLY A 72 -7.15 -7.23 6.43
N ALA A 73 -6.67 -7.22 7.67
CA ALA A 73 -7.40 -6.64 8.80
C ALA A 73 -7.33 -5.10 8.87
N LEU A 74 -6.40 -4.45 8.17
CA LEU A 74 -6.34 -2.98 8.13
C LEU A 74 -7.59 -2.42 7.43
N PRO A 75 -8.31 -1.48 8.07
CA PRO A 75 -9.47 -0.86 7.44
C PRO A 75 -9.01 -0.03 6.23
N ALA A 76 -9.82 0.01 5.16
CA ALA A 76 -9.46 0.74 3.94
C ALA A 76 -9.06 2.20 4.20
N ALA A 77 -9.73 2.88 5.13
CA ALA A 77 -9.39 4.24 5.52
C ALA A 77 -7.93 4.39 6.00
N ALA A 78 -7.36 3.37 6.66
CA ALA A 78 -6.00 3.42 7.19
C ALA A 78 -4.93 3.57 6.08
N PHE A 79 -5.24 3.14 4.85
CA PHE A 79 -4.37 3.33 3.68
C PHE A 79 -4.31 4.78 3.21
N GLY A 80 -5.27 5.62 3.60
CA GLY A 80 -5.44 7.01 3.16
C GLY A 80 -4.34 8.00 3.58
N ALA A 81 -3.38 7.57 4.40
CA ALA A 81 -2.20 8.38 4.74
C ALA A 81 -0.87 7.69 4.40
N MET A 82 -0.92 6.60 3.63
CA MET A 82 0.29 5.92 3.18
C MET A 82 1.15 6.80 2.28
N LYS A 83 2.46 6.62 2.42
CA LYS A 83 3.49 7.37 1.71
C LYS A 83 4.07 6.53 0.56
N PRO A 84 4.64 7.18 -0.47
CA PRO A 84 5.29 6.46 -1.59
C PRO A 84 6.35 5.47 -1.10
N THR A 85 7.15 5.86 -0.10
CA THR A 85 8.22 5.00 0.45
C THR A 85 7.68 3.77 1.17
N GLN A 86 6.48 3.84 1.74
CA GLN A 86 5.82 2.69 2.37
C GLN A 86 5.27 1.74 1.31
N VAL A 87 4.57 2.26 0.30
CA VAL A 87 4.06 1.46 -0.82
C VAL A 87 5.20 0.74 -1.54
N GLY A 88 6.28 1.45 -1.87
CA GLY A 88 7.44 0.84 -2.55
C GLY A 88 8.23 -0.17 -1.71
N ALA A 89 8.00 -0.22 -0.39
CA ALA A 89 8.60 -1.20 0.50
C ALA A 89 7.73 -2.45 0.70
N MET A 90 6.44 -2.41 0.36
CA MET A 90 5.56 -3.57 0.47
C MET A 90 6.02 -4.70 -0.47
N PRO A 91 6.21 -5.94 0.02
CA PRO A 91 6.42 -7.08 -0.85
C PRO A 91 5.24 -7.28 -1.82
N ALA A 92 5.53 -7.79 -3.02
CA ALA A 92 4.50 -8.08 -4.03
C ALA A 92 3.40 -9.03 -3.49
N ALA A 93 3.77 -9.97 -2.61
CA ALA A 93 2.82 -10.87 -1.94
C ALA A 93 1.81 -10.16 -1.02
N LEU A 94 2.15 -9.01 -0.44
CA LEU A 94 1.19 -8.21 0.31
C LEU A 94 0.28 -7.40 -0.63
N ILE A 95 0.83 -6.91 -1.75
CA ILE A 95 0.08 -6.19 -2.77
C ILE A 95 -0.99 -7.08 -3.41
N SER A 96 -0.67 -8.36 -3.66
CA SER A 96 -1.65 -9.33 -4.17
C SER A 96 -2.81 -9.63 -3.21
N ASN A 97 -2.68 -9.27 -1.93
CA ASN A 97 -3.72 -9.48 -0.93
C ASN A 97 -4.57 -8.23 -0.67
N LEU A 98 -4.31 -7.12 -1.36
CA LEU A 98 -5.08 -5.88 -1.17
C LEU A 98 -6.46 -5.99 -1.82
N SER A 99 -7.47 -5.62 -1.06
CA SER A 99 -8.84 -5.49 -1.58
C SER A 99 -8.97 -4.25 -2.49
N PRO A 100 -9.97 -4.24 -3.40
CA PRO A 100 -10.29 -3.07 -4.22
C PRO A 100 -10.50 -1.78 -3.40
N GLN A 101 -11.12 -1.89 -2.23
CA GLN A 101 -11.40 -0.77 -1.33
C GLN A 101 -10.11 -0.20 -0.71
N GLN A 102 -9.18 -1.06 -0.30
CA GLN A 102 -7.87 -0.63 0.24
C GLN A 102 -7.04 0.06 -0.85
N VAL A 103 -7.03 -0.48 -2.07
CA VAL A 103 -6.32 0.13 -3.22
C VAL A 103 -6.95 1.47 -3.60
N GLY A 104 -8.28 1.56 -3.70
CA GLY A 104 -8.98 2.81 -3.98
C GLY A 104 -8.84 3.87 -2.88
N ALA A 105 -8.43 3.48 -1.67
CA ALA A 105 -8.18 4.39 -0.54
C ALA A 105 -6.75 4.96 -0.52
N LEU A 106 -5.80 4.38 -1.26
CA LEU A 106 -4.43 4.90 -1.34
C LEU A 106 -4.43 6.35 -1.89
N PRO A 107 -3.63 7.25 -1.32
CA PRO A 107 -3.40 8.56 -1.91
C PRO A 107 -2.81 8.43 -3.32
N ALA A 108 -3.23 9.30 -4.25
CA ALA A 108 -2.63 9.34 -5.59
C ALA A 108 -1.10 9.49 -5.53
N THR A 109 -0.59 10.31 -4.61
CA THR A 109 0.85 10.48 -4.38
C THR A 109 1.54 9.19 -3.98
N ALA A 110 0.88 8.26 -3.28
CA ALA A 110 1.49 7.00 -2.87
C ALA A 110 1.83 6.09 -4.05
N MET A 111 1.11 6.22 -5.17
CA MET A 111 1.32 5.45 -6.40
C MET A 111 2.70 5.70 -7.03
N VAL A 112 3.30 6.87 -6.78
CA VAL A 112 4.67 7.23 -7.18
C VAL A 112 5.70 6.24 -6.61
N GLY A 113 5.37 5.55 -5.52
CA GLY A 113 6.19 4.54 -4.88
C GLY A 113 6.09 3.13 -5.46
N MET A 114 5.07 2.85 -6.30
CA MET A 114 4.88 1.52 -6.86
C MET A 114 6.03 1.10 -7.77
N LYS A 115 6.31 -0.20 -7.78
CA LYS A 115 7.29 -0.88 -8.64
C LYS A 115 6.58 -1.81 -9.63
N ALA A 116 7.28 -2.19 -10.69
CA ALA A 116 6.74 -3.07 -11.72
C ALA A 116 6.25 -4.41 -11.15
N GLU A 117 6.99 -5.02 -10.23
CA GLU A 117 6.64 -6.31 -9.63
C GLU A 117 5.35 -6.22 -8.79
N GLN A 118 5.12 -5.07 -8.15
CA GLN A 118 3.91 -4.81 -7.37
C GLN A 118 2.69 -4.59 -8.27
N VAL A 119 2.86 -3.88 -9.39
CA VAL A 119 1.80 -3.73 -10.39
C VAL A 119 1.44 -5.09 -11.01
N SER A 120 2.44 -5.93 -11.28
CA SER A 120 2.24 -7.30 -11.76
C SER A 120 1.47 -8.16 -10.75
N ALA A 121 1.73 -8.00 -9.45
CA ALA A 121 1.02 -8.71 -8.40
C ALA A 121 -0.37 -8.15 -8.06
N LEU A 122 -0.73 -6.94 -8.50
CA LEU A 122 -2.02 -6.33 -8.19
C LEU A 122 -3.17 -7.15 -8.81
N PRO A 123 -4.20 -7.55 -8.03
CA PRO A 123 -5.35 -8.27 -8.56
C PRO A 123 -6.13 -7.45 -9.61
N SER A 124 -6.81 -8.11 -10.54
CA SER A 124 -7.57 -7.43 -11.60
C SER A 124 -8.70 -6.57 -11.04
N GLU A 125 -9.38 -7.03 -10.00
CA GLU A 125 -10.45 -6.29 -9.30
C GLU A 125 -9.90 -5.04 -8.61
N ALA A 126 -8.69 -5.14 -8.05
CA ALA A 126 -8.00 -4.02 -7.44
C ALA A 126 -7.50 -3.01 -8.49
N MET A 127 -7.04 -3.48 -9.66
CA MET A 127 -6.69 -2.62 -10.80
C MET A 127 -7.90 -1.82 -11.27
N ALA A 128 -9.06 -2.46 -11.40
CA ALA A 128 -10.31 -1.80 -11.77
C ALA A 128 -10.76 -0.74 -10.75
N ALA A 129 -10.41 -0.89 -9.48
CA ALA A 129 -10.72 0.09 -8.43
C ALA A 129 -9.76 1.28 -8.34
N LEU A 130 -8.68 1.31 -9.13
CA LEU A 130 -7.82 2.48 -9.21
C LEU A 130 -8.59 3.68 -9.76
N LYS A 131 -8.48 4.81 -9.07
CA LYS A 131 -9.06 6.08 -9.51
C LYS A 131 -8.20 6.70 -10.60
N PRO A 132 -8.79 7.50 -11.52
CA PRO A 132 -8.03 8.23 -12.54
C PRO A 132 -6.83 9.02 -11.96
N LYS A 133 -7.01 9.67 -10.81
CA LYS A 133 -5.93 10.40 -10.13
C LYS A 133 -4.77 9.52 -9.68
N GLN A 134 -5.03 8.26 -9.29
CA GLN A 134 -4.00 7.30 -8.90
C GLN A 134 -3.24 6.80 -10.14
N VAL A 135 -3.97 6.47 -11.22
CA VAL A 135 -3.39 6.04 -12.50
C VAL A 135 -2.47 7.11 -13.08
N ALA A 136 -2.86 8.38 -13.00
CA ALA A 136 -2.02 9.49 -13.44
C ALA A 136 -0.67 9.59 -12.69
N GLU A 137 -0.56 9.07 -11.48
CA GLU A 137 0.66 9.12 -10.67
C GLU A 137 1.57 7.88 -10.83
N LEU A 138 1.17 6.89 -11.64
CA LEU A 138 2.02 5.76 -11.98
C LEU A 138 3.23 6.22 -12.79
N LYS A 139 4.42 5.75 -12.39
CA LYS A 139 5.67 6.06 -13.10
C LYS A 139 5.81 5.23 -14.38
N PRO A 140 6.48 5.74 -15.43
CA PRO A 140 6.77 4.96 -16.63
C PRO A 140 7.46 3.62 -16.35
N ALA A 141 8.33 3.55 -15.34
CA ALA A 141 9.00 2.32 -14.93
C ALA A 141 8.02 1.19 -14.49
N THR A 142 6.79 1.52 -14.11
CA THR A 142 5.78 0.53 -13.72
C THR A 142 5.08 -0.12 -14.92
N ALA A 143 5.27 0.42 -16.14
CA ALA A 143 4.71 -0.14 -17.38
C ALA A 143 5.12 -1.61 -17.62
N ALA A 144 6.34 -1.99 -17.20
CA ALA A 144 6.82 -3.38 -17.28
C ALA A 144 6.01 -4.36 -16.39
N GLY A 145 5.26 -3.84 -15.41
CA GLY A 145 4.39 -4.65 -14.55
C GLY A 145 2.99 -4.88 -15.11
N PHE A 146 2.62 -4.23 -16.21
CA PHE A 146 1.32 -4.41 -16.85
C PHE A 146 1.35 -5.57 -17.84
N SER A 147 0.46 -6.54 -17.66
CA SER A 147 0.17 -7.51 -18.71
C SER A 147 -0.77 -6.91 -19.76
N ASN A 148 -0.88 -7.56 -20.91
CA ASN A 148 -1.80 -7.13 -21.96
C ASN A 148 -3.25 -7.18 -21.47
N GLU A 149 -3.61 -8.20 -20.69
CA GLU A 149 -4.95 -8.35 -20.10
C GLU A 149 -5.27 -7.21 -19.13
N LYS A 150 -4.30 -6.78 -18.32
CA LYS A 150 -4.48 -5.66 -17.38
C LYS A 150 -4.69 -4.32 -18.11
N LEU A 151 -4.01 -4.12 -19.23
CA LEU A 151 -4.17 -2.91 -20.05
C LEU A 151 -5.51 -2.88 -20.77
N ALA A 152 -5.92 -4.00 -21.34
CA ALA A 152 -7.24 -4.13 -21.98
C ALA A 152 -8.40 -3.99 -20.99
N ALA A 153 -8.19 -4.33 -19.71
CA ALA A 153 -9.18 -4.19 -18.65
C ALA A 153 -9.27 -2.77 -18.05
N LEU A 154 -8.43 -1.81 -18.46
CA LEU A 154 -8.51 -0.44 -17.95
C LEU A 154 -9.81 0.23 -18.38
N THR A 155 -10.41 0.99 -17.46
CA THR A 155 -11.61 1.75 -17.79
C THR A 155 -11.26 2.95 -18.70
N PRO A 156 -12.23 3.49 -19.48
CA PRO A 156 -11.98 4.68 -20.30
C PRO A 156 -11.44 5.88 -19.51
N GLU A 157 -11.89 6.05 -18.25
CA GLU A 157 -11.39 7.12 -17.38
C GLU A 157 -9.95 6.89 -16.92
N GLN A 158 -9.57 5.63 -16.65
CA GLN A 158 -8.21 5.25 -16.30
C GLN A 158 -7.27 5.42 -17.50
N THR A 159 -7.67 4.94 -18.69
CA THR A 159 -6.90 5.10 -19.92
C THR A 159 -6.66 6.57 -20.25
N LYS A 160 -7.69 7.43 -20.10
CA LYS A 160 -7.55 8.89 -20.27
C LYS A 160 -6.61 9.54 -19.25
N ALA A 161 -6.45 8.94 -18.07
CA ALA A 161 -5.58 9.45 -17.02
C ALA A 161 -4.10 9.06 -17.19
N LEU A 162 -3.79 8.10 -18.08
CA LEU A 162 -2.40 7.72 -18.36
C LEU A 162 -1.63 8.90 -18.94
N LYS A 163 -0.52 9.26 -18.29
CA LYS A 163 0.37 10.32 -18.79
C LYS A 163 1.10 9.84 -20.05
N PRO A 164 1.40 10.72 -21.03
CA PRO A 164 2.12 10.33 -22.25
C PRO A 164 3.44 9.61 -22.00
N ALA A 165 4.17 10.00 -20.95
CA ALA A 165 5.42 9.34 -20.56
C ALA A 165 5.22 7.86 -20.18
N PHE A 166 4.08 7.52 -19.56
CA PHE A 166 3.74 6.13 -19.24
C PHE A 166 3.42 5.34 -20.52
N VAL A 167 2.57 5.90 -21.39
CA VAL A 167 2.20 5.26 -22.67
C VAL A 167 3.44 5.01 -23.53
N ASN A 168 4.40 5.93 -23.53
CA ASN A 168 5.66 5.79 -24.26
C ASN A 168 6.56 4.67 -23.74
N ALA A 169 6.44 4.31 -22.45
CA ALA A 169 7.19 3.20 -21.85
C ALA A 169 6.56 1.82 -22.10
N LEU A 170 5.36 1.76 -22.69
CA LEU A 170 4.74 0.51 -23.11
C LEU A 170 5.43 -0.06 -24.35
N THR A 171 5.49 -1.39 -24.42
CA THR A 171 5.86 -2.15 -25.62
C THR A 171 4.82 -1.98 -26.73
N PRO A 172 5.14 -2.30 -28.00
CA PRO A 172 4.17 -2.30 -29.09
C PRO A 172 2.93 -3.17 -28.78
N GLU A 173 3.13 -4.35 -28.21
CA GLU A 173 2.07 -5.30 -27.85
C GLU A 173 1.16 -4.72 -26.75
N GLN A 174 1.75 -4.10 -25.74
CA GLN A 174 1.02 -3.43 -24.67
C GLN A 174 0.22 -2.22 -25.18
N LYS A 175 0.77 -1.44 -26.13
CA LYS A 175 0.02 -0.33 -26.77
C LYS A 175 -1.16 -0.83 -27.59
N ALA A 176 -1.01 -1.98 -28.26
CA ALA A 176 -2.12 -2.60 -28.98
C ALA A 176 -3.22 -3.03 -28.00
N ALA A 177 -2.85 -3.68 -26.88
CA ALA A 177 -3.80 -4.08 -25.84
C ALA A 177 -4.49 -2.91 -25.11
N LEU A 178 -3.84 -1.74 -25.03
CA LEU A 178 -4.47 -0.54 -24.47
C LEU A 178 -5.58 0.04 -25.36
N ASN A 179 -5.54 -0.24 -26.66
CA ASN A 179 -6.45 0.31 -27.68
C ASN A 179 -7.49 -0.71 -28.18
N SER A 180 -7.49 -1.94 -27.67
CA SER A 180 -8.44 -3.00 -28.00
C SER A 180 -9.70 -2.93 -27.15
#